data_AF-A0A0T5PBX8-F1
#
_entry.id   AF-A0A0T5PBX8-F1
#
_cell.length_a   1.000
_cell.length_b   1.000
_cell.length_c   1.000
_cell.angle_alpha   90.00
_cell.angle_beta   90.00
_cell.angle_gamma   90.00
#
_symmetry.space_group_name_H-M   'P 1'
#
loop_
_entity.id
_entity.type
_entity.pdbx_description
1 polymer ?
#
loop_
_entity_poly.entity_id
_entity_poly.type
_entity_poly.pdbx_seq_one_letter_code
_entity_poly.pdbx_strand_id
1 'polypeptide(L)'
;MTDAPAWIISAAARDAAPGLADYSTRVVGDSVWARPGLSRRDKSLVTAVVLVCVNRPADFGAFAPVALDSGVTPRELSEIVTHLAFYCGWPYANAAATALAAAYRERGIDASEIVSLGAPKIEPDAEAEKARQEGLALAVAPVSQSLVDYTEDVLFSDLWLRPDLAPRDRCLVTVSALVTLGQPEQLGYHAPRALDHGVTEAELGDVLTHLAFYAGWPRAMSAAGVIKRVIEDRKG
;
A
#
# COMPACT_ATOMS: atom_id res chain seq x y z
N MET A 1 11.22 -28.02 8.51
CA MET A 1 10.69 -26.76 7.92
C MET A 1 9.24 -26.99 7.59
N THR A 2 8.36 -26.10 8.02
CA THR A 2 6.95 -26.12 7.60
C THR A 2 6.85 -25.54 6.21
N ASP A 3 6.06 -26.17 5.36
CA ASP A 3 5.71 -25.65 4.04
C ASP A 3 5.19 -24.21 4.11
N ALA A 4 5.53 -23.38 3.11
CA ALA A 4 4.91 -22.06 2.98
C ALA A 4 3.37 -22.13 3.06
N PRO A 5 2.71 -21.19 3.76
CA PRO A 5 1.26 -21.22 3.88
C PRO A 5 0.57 -21.09 2.51
N ALA A 6 -0.66 -21.61 2.43
CA ALA A 6 -1.42 -21.73 1.17
C ALA A 6 -1.71 -20.38 0.49
N TRP A 7 -1.71 -19.28 1.24
CA TRP A 7 -1.88 -17.92 0.71
C TRP A 7 -0.61 -17.40 0.00
N ILE A 8 0.56 -18.03 0.20
CA ILE A 8 1.78 -17.76 -0.58
C ILE A 8 1.83 -18.66 -1.82
N ILE A 9 1.55 -19.95 -1.67
CA ILE A 9 1.55 -20.91 -2.78
C ILE A 9 0.52 -22.02 -2.55
N SER A 10 -0.34 -22.27 -3.54
CA SER A 10 -1.37 -23.30 -3.48
C SER A 10 -0.78 -24.71 -3.64
N ALA A 11 -1.51 -25.73 -3.19
CA ALA A 11 -1.13 -27.14 -3.37
C ALA A 11 -0.89 -27.49 -4.84
N ALA A 12 -1.82 -27.11 -5.72
CA ALA A 12 -1.68 -27.34 -7.16
C ALA A 12 -0.44 -26.64 -7.75
N ALA A 13 -0.09 -25.44 -7.29
CA ALA A 13 1.11 -24.74 -7.73
C ALA A 13 2.40 -25.42 -7.23
N ARG A 14 2.38 -26.04 -6.05
CA ARG A 14 3.50 -26.84 -5.54
C ARG A 14 3.75 -28.06 -6.42
N ASP A 15 2.67 -28.76 -6.79
CA ASP A 15 2.75 -29.95 -7.64
C ASP A 15 3.23 -29.59 -9.04
N ALA A 16 2.72 -28.49 -9.60
CA ALA A 16 3.05 -28.05 -10.95
C ALA A 16 4.45 -27.41 -11.05
N ALA A 17 4.92 -26.74 -10.00
CA ALA A 17 6.20 -26.02 -9.98
C ALA A 17 6.97 -26.24 -8.66
N PRO A 18 7.62 -27.39 -8.46
CA PRO A 18 8.34 -27.69 -7.22
C PRO A 18 9.46 -26.70 -6.88
N GLY A 19 10.12 -26.13 -7.89
CA GLY A 19 11.12 -25.07 -7.67
C GLY A 19 10.50 -23.79 -7.10
N LEU A 20 9.29 -23.43 -7.54
CA LEU A 20 8.54 -22.31 -6.96
C LEU A 20 8.15 -22.61 -5.50
N ALA A 21 7.79 -23.86 -5.19
CA ALA A 21 7.49 -24.29 -3.83
C ALA A 21 8.70 -24.18 -2.89
N ASP A 22 9.88 -24.58 -3.36
CA ASP A 22 11.13 -24.41 -2.59
C ASP A 22 11.40 -22.94 -2.27
N TYR A 23 11.38 -22.08 -3.30
CA TYR A 23 11.58 -20.63 -3.10
C TYR A 23 10.51 -19.99 -2.23
N SER A 24 9.24 -20.42 -2.38
CA SER A 24 8.14 -19.92 -1.54
C SER A 24 8.35 -20.25 -0.07
N THR A 25 8.91 -21.42 0.24
CA THR A 25 9.19 -21.83 1.62
C THR A 25 10.45 -21.17 2.15
N ARG A 26 11.60 -21.41 1.51
CA ARG A 26 12.91 -20.98 2.03
C ARG A 26 13.17 -19.49 1.89
N VAL A 27 12.67 -18.85 0.84
CA VAL A 27 12.96 -17.45 0.55
C VAL A 27 11.80 -16.58 0.97
N VAL A 28 10.59 -16.82 0.46
CA VAL A 28 9.45 -15.94 0.78
C VAL A 28 9.03 -16.13 2.24
N GLY A 29 8.72 -17.35 2.66
CA GLY A 29 8.29 -17.66 4.03
C GLY A 29 9.39 -17.44 5.08
N ASP A 30 10.46 -18.22 4.99
CA ASP A 30 11.48 -18.29 6.04
C ASP A 30 12.43 -17.08 6.07
N SER A 31 12.53 -16.30 4.98
CA SER A 31 13.42 -15.14 4.90
C SER A 31 12.65 -13.84 4.76
N VAL A 32 11.98 -13.56 3.65
CA VAL A 32 11.32 -12.27 3.37
C VAL A 32 10.34 -11.88 4.47
N TRP A 33 9.46 -12.79 4.88
CA TRP A 33 8.51 -12.52 5.96
C TRP A 33 9.15 -12.47 7.36
N ALA A 34 10.31 -13.12 7.55
CA ALA A 34 11.05 -13.13 8.81
C ALA A 34 11.97 -11.91 9.00
N ARG A 35 12.23 -11.10 7.96
CA ARG A 35 13.08 -9.89 8.05
C ARG A 35 12.59 -8.92 9.13
N PRO A 36 13.45 -8.37 9.99
CA PRO A 36 12.98 -7.55 11.12
C PRO A 36 12.70 -6.08 10.78
N GLY A 37 13.13 -5.56 9.62
CA GLY A 37 13.02 -4.13 9.30
C GLY A 37 11.61 -3.65 8.92
N LEU A 38 10.68 -4.59 8.67
CA LEU A 38 9.24 -4.32 8.67
C LEU A 38 8.52 -5.28 9.61
N SER A 39 7.61 -4.75 10.42
CA SER A 39 6.72 -5.55 11.25
C SER A 39 5.85 -6.47 10.38
N ARG A 40 5.34 -7.56 10.97
CA ARG A 40 4.41 -8.46 10.26
C ARG A 40 3.14 -7.73 9.83
N ARG A 41 2.68 -6.77 10.63
CA ARG A 41 1.56 -5.87 10.29
C ARG A 41 1.87 -5.07 9.03
N ASP A 42 3.01 -4.39 8.99
CA ASP A 42 3.35 -3.51 7.88
C ASP A 42 3.60 -4.30 6.58
N LYS A 43 4.24 -5.46 6.66
CA LYS A 43 4.33 -6.38 5.50
C LYS A 43 2.95 -6.77 4.98
N SER A 44 1.97 -6.93 5.87
CA SER A 44 0.59 -7.26 5.47
C SER A 44 -0.12 -6.09 4.82
N LEU A 45 0.10 -4.85 5.27
CA LEU A 45 -0.35 -3.64 4.57
C LEU A 45 0.22 -3.60 3.14
N VAL A 46 1.53 -3.79 3.00
CA VAL A 46 2.22 -3.77 1.69
C VAL A 46 1.71 -4.90 0.78
N THR A 47 1.55 -6.12 1.27
CA THR A 47 1.02 -7.24 0.47
C THR A 47 -0.44 -7.01 0.08
N ALA A 48 -1.28 -6.49 0.96
CA ALA A 48 -2.66 -6.11 0.64
C ALA A 48 -2.70 -5.12 -0.54
N VAL A 49 -1.86 -4.08 -0.51
CA VAL A 49 -1.72 -3.11 -1.61
C VAL A 49 -1.38 -3.80 -2.92
N VAL A 50 -0.41 -4.71 -2.92
CA VAL A 50 -0.01 -5.42 -4.13
C VAL A 50 -1.20 -6.15 -4.75
N LEU A 51 -1.92 -6.94 -3.95
CA LEU A 51 -3.01 -7.78 -4.43
C LEU A 51 -4.16 -6.95 -5.01
N VAL A 52 -4.43 -5.77 -4.44
CA VAL A 52 -5.40 -4.82 -5.00
C VAL A 52 -4.87 -4.24 -6.33
N CYS A 53 -3.66 -3.71 -6.35
CA CYS A 53 -3.14 -2.98 -7.52
C CYS A 53 -2.83 -3.87 -8.73
N VAL A 54 -2.55 -5.16 -8.52
CA VAL A 54 -2.43 -6.16 -9.61
C VAL A 54 -3.75 -6.88 -9.92
N ASN A 55 -4.87 -6.40 -9.37
CA ASN A 55 -6.23 -6.89 -9.60
C ASN A 55 -6.38 -8.40 -9.34
N ARG A 56 -5.97 -8.84 -8.15
CA ARG A 56 -6.05 -10.24 -7.67
C ARG A 56 -7.05 -10.36 -6.50
N PRO A 57 -8.35 -10.10 -6.72
CA PRO A 57 -9.34 -10.02 -5.63
C PRO A 57 -9.50 -11.35 -4.88
N ALA A 58 -9.42 -12.50 -5.56
CA ALA A 58 -9.50 -13.81 -4.89
C ALA A 58 -8.33 -14.01 -3.90
N ASP A 59 -7.12 -13.66 -4.31
CA ASP A 59 -5.94 -13.75 -3.45
C ASP A 59 -6.01 -12.71 -2.32
N PHE A 60 -6.51 -11.50 -2.60
CA PHE A 60 -6.75 -10.47 -1.58
C PHE A 60 -7.72 -10.95 -0.50
N GLY A 61 -8.85 -11.56 -0.90
CA GLY A 61 -9.81 -12.14 0.02
C GLY A 61 -9.21 -13.27 0.87
N ALA A 62 -8.45 -14.18 0.25
CA ALA A 62 -7.75 -15.26 0.95
C ALA A 62 -6.64 -14.74 1.90
N PHE A 63 -6.04 -13.60 1.57
CA PHE A 63 -5.00 -12.96 2.36
C PHE A 63 -5.55 -12.07 3.51
N ALA A 64 -6.77 -11.54 3.40
CA ALA A 64 -7.34 -10.66 4.42
C ALA A 64 -7.33 -11.26 5.84
N PRO A 65 -7.68 -12.54 6.08
CA PRO A 65 -7.49 -13.19 7.38
C PRO A 65 -6.05 -13.11 7.92
N VAL A 66 -5.04 -13.26 7.05
CA VAL A 66 -3.62 -13.19 7.42
C VAL A 66 -3.24 -11.78 7.86
N ALA A 67 -3.74 -10.77 7.15
CA ALA A 67 -3.54 -9.38 7.52
C ALA A 67 -4.19 -9.05 8.87
N LEU A 68 -5.41 -9.51 9.10
CA LEU A 68 -6.12 -9.35 10.38
C LEU A 68 -5.35 -9.99 11.53
N ASP A 69 -4.86 -11.23 11.36
CA ASP A 69 -4.08 -11.93 12.38
C ASP A 69 -2.70 -11.29 12.64
N SER A 70 -2.22 -10.45 11.71
CA SER A 70 -0.99 -9.67 11.90
C SER A 70 -1.19 -8.36 12.66
N GLY A 71 -2.44 -8.02 13.01
CA GLY A 71 -2.81 -6.79 13.70
C GLY A 71 -3.27 -5.65 12.80
N VAL A 72 -3.50 -5.89 11.50
CA VAL A 72 -4.21 -4.91 10.65
C VAL A 72 -5.69 -4.95 11.02
N THR A 73 -6.32 -3.80 11.21
CA THR A 73 -7.74 -3.76 11.59
C THR A 73 -8.66 -3.88 10.38
N PRO A 74 -9.94 -4.29 10.56
CA PRO A 74 -10.92 -4.26 9.48
C PRO A 74 -11.14 -2.86 8.88
N ARG A 75 -11.01 -1.84 9.73
CA ARG A 75 -11.09 -0.43 9.33
C ARG A 75 -9.93 -0.03 8.41
N GLU A 76 -8.71 -0.42 8.76
CA GLU A 76 -7.52 -0.17 7.94
C GLU A 76 -7.59 -0.87 6.59
N LEU A 77 -7.97 -2.15 6.54
CA LEU A 77 -8.14 -2.87 5.27
C LEU A 77 -9.22 -2.24 4.38
N SER A 78 -10.33 -1.77 4.98
CA SER A 78 -11.36 -1.04 4.24
C SER A 78 -10.82 0.28 3.69
N GLU A 79 -10.11 1.04 4.51
CA GLU A 79 -9.54 2.33 4.13
C GLU A 79 -8.44 2.19 3.06
N ILE A 80 -7.67 1.10 3.08
CA ILE A 80 -6.72 0.77 2.00
C ILE A 80 -7.47 0.59 0.68
N VAL A 81 -8.57 -0.17 0.68
CA VAL A 81 -9.36 -0.37 -0.55
C VAL A 81 -9.92 0.96 -1.05
N THR A 82 -10.42 1.82 -0.16
CA THR A 82 -10.88 3.18 -0.51
C THR A 82 -9.75 4.04 -1.08
N HIS A 83 -8.59 4.07 -0.43
CA HIS A 83 -7.43 4.84 -0.87
C HIS A 83 -6.92 4.38 -2.24
N LEU A 84 -6.85 3.07 -2.46
CA LEU A 84 -6.39 2.49 -3.71
C LEU A 84 -7.39 2.63 -4.86
N ALA A 85 -8.65 3.03 -4.60
CA ALA A 85 -9.56 3.43 -5.68
C ALA A 85 -9.01 4.63 -6.47
N PHE A 86 -8.31 5.55 -5.79
CA PHE A 86 -7.70 6.73 -6.38
C PHE A 86 -6.29 6.48 -6.92
N TYR A 87 -5.52 5.59 -6.30
CA TYR A 87 -4.13 5.32 -6.70
C TYR A 87 -3.97 4.15 -7.68
N CYS A 88 -4.83 3.14 -7.61
CA CYS A 88 -4.77 1.94 -8.46
C CYS A 88 -5.97 1.82 -9.41
N GLY A 89 -7.07 2.52 -9.13
CA GLY A 89 -8.22 2.66 -10.01
C GLY A 89 -9.51 2.03 -9.45
N TRP A 90 -10.64 2.66 -9.75
CA TRP A 90 -11.96 2.30 -9.21
C TRP A 90 -12.37 0.84 -9.42
N PRO A 91 -12.18 0.22 -10.61
CA PRO A 91 -12.55 -1.17 -10.82
C PRO A 91 -11.79 -2.15 -9.93
N TYR A 92 -10.51 -1.89 -9.64
CA TYR A 92 -9.67 -2.76 -8.83
C TYR A 92 -10.08 -2.68 -7.36
N ALA A 93 -10.37 -1.47 -6.87
CA ALA A 93 -10.91 -1.26 -5.53
C ALA A 93 -12.30 -1.93 -5.36
N ASN A 94 -13.19 -1.83 -6.34
CA ASN A 94 -14.50 -2.50 -6.27
C ASN A 94 -14.38 -4.03 -6.22
N ALA A 95 -13.48 -4.61 -7.02
CA ALA A 95 -13.23 -6.04 -6.99
C ALA A 95 -12.65 -6.48 -5.63
N ALA A 96 -11.70 -5.71 -5.09
CA ALA A 96 -11.12 -5.94 -3.78
C ALA A 96 -12.15 -5.81 -2.65
N ALA A 97 -13.02 -4.79 -2.69
CA ALA A 97 -14.10 -4.58 -1.71
C ALA A 97 -15.06 -5.78 -1.67
N THR A 98 -15.39 -6.34 -2.85
CA THR A 98 -16.26 -7.51 -2.94
C THR A 98 -15.62 -8.75 -2.27
N ALA A 99 -14.33 -8.98 -2.51
CA ALA A 99 -13.59 -10.08 -1.89
C ALA A 99 -13.42 -9.88 -0.37
N LEU A 100 -13.12 -8.65 0.06
CA LEU A 100 -12.97 -8.29 1.46
C LEU A 100 -14.28 -8.49 2.23
N ALA A 101 -15.42 -8.13 1.63
CA ALA A 101 -16.73 -8.36 2.22
C ALA A 101 -17.01 -9.85 2.47
N ALA A 102 -16.52 -10.76 1.62
CA ALA A 102 -16.61 -12.20 1.87
C ALA A 102 -15.76 -12.62 3.07
N ALA A 103 -14.49 -12.17 3.13
CA ALA A 103 -13.60 -12.46 4.24
C ALA A 103 -14.13 -11.93 5.58
N TYR A 104 -14.75 -10.74 5.60
CA TYR A 104 -15.36 -10.18 6.80
C TYR A 104 -16.57 -10.97 7.28
N ARG A 105 -17.43 -11.44 6.37
CA ARG A 105 -18.55 -12.33 6.74
C ARG A 105 -18.05 -13.64 7.34
N GLU A 106 -17.01 -14.24 6.77
CA GLU A 106 -16.42 -15.49 7.29
C GLU A 106 -15.77 -15.29 8.67
N ARG A 107 -15.19 -14.12 8.92
CA ARG A 107 -14.61 -13.73 10.22
C ARG A 107 -15.63 -13.24 11.23
N GLY A 108 -16.90 -13.05 10.84
CA GLY A 108 -17.94 -12.49 11.69
C GLY A 108 -17.71 -11.02 12.08
N ILE A 109 -17.00 -10.25 11.23
CA ILE A 109 -16.73 -8.82 11.45
C ILE A 109 -17.99 -8.02 11.12
N ASP A 110 -18.42 -7.17 12.06
CA ASP A 110 -19.60 -6.33 11.93
C ASP A 110 -19.33 -5.03 11.16
N ALA A 111 -20.35 -4.47 10.51
CA ALA A 111 -20.25 -3.20 9.79
C ALA A 111 -19.80 -2.04 10.71
N SER A 112 -20.16 -2.07 12.00
CA SER A 112 -19.73 -1.07 12.98
C SER A 112 -18.23 -1.06 13.24
N GLU A 113 -17.53 -2.18 13.02
CA GLU A 113 -16.07 -2.27 13.15
C GLU A 113 -15.35 -1.62 11.96
N ILE A 114 -16.02 -1.51 10.82
CA ILE A 114 -15.47 -1.05 9.54
C ILE A 114 -15.75 0.43 9.31
N VAL A 115 -16.97 0.89 9.64
CA VAL A 115 -17.47 2.21 9.22
C VAL A 115 -16.97 3.33 10.12
N SER A 116 -16.61 4.46 9.48
CA SER A 116 -16.21 5.73 10.11
C SER A 116 -16.76 6.94 9.39
N LEU A 117 -17.90 6.80 8.73
CA LEU A 117 -18.49 7.92 8.01
C LEU A 117 -18.79 9.05 9.00
N GLY A 118 -18.18 10.21 8.76
CA GLY A 118 -18.32 11.39 9.62
C GLY A 118 -17.34 11.50 10.79
N ALA A 119 -16.33 10.61 10.90
CA ALA A 119 -15.25 10.82 11.86
C ALA A 119 -14.48 12.12 11.56
N PRO A 120 -14.02 12.86 12.58
CA PRO A 120 -13.26 14.09 12.37
C PRO A 120 -12.03 13.85 11.50
N LYS A 121 -11.83 14.72 10.51
CA LYS A 121 -10.65 14.70 9.66
C LYS A 121 -9.41 15.06 10.47
N ILE A 122 -8.27 14.50 10.05
CA ILE A 122 -6.96 14.88 10.54
C ILE A 122 -6.67 16.32 10.09
N GLU A 123 -6.15 17.14 11.00
CA GLU A 123 -5.78 18.53 10.66
C GLU A 123 -4.55 18.53 9.74
N PRO A 124 -4.62 19.19 8.57
CA PRO A 124 -3.47 19.29 7.66
C PRO A 124 -2.45 20.33 8.13
N ASP A 125 -1.20 20.15 7.72
CA ASP A 125 -0.21 21.22 7.78
C ASP A 125 -0.52 22.27 6.70
N ALA A 126 -1.02 23.43 7.13
CA ALA A 126 -1.46 24.49 6.24
C ALA A 126 -0.32 25.07 5.38
N GLU A 127 0.91 25.10 5.88
CA GLU A 127 2.05 25.64 5.12
C GLU A 127 2.48 24.64 4.04
N ALA A 128 2.61 23.36 4.41
CA ALA A 128 2.92 22.29 3.47
C ALA A 128 1.84 22.16 2.39
N GLU A 129 0.57 22.30 2.77
CA GLU A 129 -0.56 22.20 1.85
C GLU A 129 -0.59 23.37 0.86
N LYS A 130 -0.35 24.60 1.34
CA LYS A 130 -0.22 25.76 0.46
C LYS A 130 0.90 25.60 -0.57
N ALA A 131 2.09 25.16 -0.13
CA ALA A 131 3.21 24.92 -1.04
C ALA A 131 2.90 23.84 -2.09
N ARG A 132 2.21 22.77 -1.69
CA ARG A 132 1.74 21.70 -2.59
C ARG A 132 0.73 22.24 -3.62
N GLN A 133 -0.25 23.03 -3.19
CA GLN A 133 -1.27 23.62 -4.05
C GLN A 133 -0.67 24.53 -5.13
N GLU A 134 0.24 25.42 -4.73
CA GLU A 134 0.95 26.32 -5.66
C GLU A 134 1.77 25.54 -6.70
N GLY A 135 2.52 24.53 -6.25
CA GLY A 135 3.30 23.66 -7.13
C GLY A 135 2.43 22.86 -8.11
N LEU A 136 1.32 22.30 -7.63
CA LEU A 136 0.37 21.56 -8.46
C LEU A 136 -0.29 22.46 -9.52
N ALA A 137 -0.76 23.63 -9.11
CA ALA A 137 -1.41 24.59 -10.02
C ALA A 137 -0.45 24.99 -11.15
N LEU A 138 0.81 25.30 -10.83
CA LEU A 138 1.81 25.64 -11.84
C LEU A 138 2.05 24.50 -12.84
N ALA A 139 2.15 23.27 -12.34
CA ALA A 139 2.51 22.11 -13.16
C ALA A 139 1.35 21.57 -14.01
N VAL A 140 0.12 21.60 -13.50
CA VAL A 140 -1.01 20.83 -14.06
C VAL A 140 -2.13 21.71 -14.60
N ALA A 141 -2.39 22.89 -14.02
CA ALA A 141 -3.49 23.76 -14.46
C ALA A 141 -3.46 24.12 -15.96
N PRO A 142 -2.29 24.39 -16.59
CA PRO A 142 -2.24 24.68 -18.02
C PRO A 142 -2.77 23.57 -18.93
N VAL A 143 -2.76 22.32 -18.43
CA VAL A 143 -3.24 21.13 -19.16
C VAL A 143 -4.64 20.71 -18.70
N SER A 144 -4.90 20.75 -17.38
CA SER A 144 -6.19 20.34 -16.81
C SER A 144 -6.44 21.01 -15.46
N GLN A 145 -7.21 22.09 -15.46
CA GLN A 145 -7.67 22.73 -14.23
C GLN A 145 -8.55 21.79 -13.39
N SER A 146 -9.46 21.04 -14.01
CA SER A 146 -10.33 20.12 -13.26
C SER A 146 -9.54 19.04 -12.52
N LEU A 147 -8.38 18.61 -13.04
CA LEU A 147 -7.52 17.68 -12.32
C LEU A 147 -6.89 18.33 -11.08
N VAL A 148 -6.54 19.62 -11.15
CA VAL A 148 -6.09 20.39 -9.98
C VAL A 148 -7.21 20.46 -8.93
N ASP A 149 -8.42 20.81 -9.35
CA ASP A 149 -9.57 20.97 -8.46
C ASP A 149 -9.91 19.64 -7.76
N TYR A 150 -9.98 18.52 -8.48
CA TYR A 150 -10.23 17.21 -7.85
C TYR A 150 -9.07 16.75 -6.97
N THR A 151 -7.83 17.07 -7.33
CA THR A 151 -6.68 16.75 -6.48
C THR A 151 -6.78 17.49 -5.15
N GLU A 152 -7.22 18.75 -5.17
CA GLU A 152 -7.48 19.51 -3.95
C GLU A 152 -8.67 18.92 -3.18
N ASP A 153 -9.86 19.01 -3.76
CA ASP A 153 -11.12 18.81 -3.04
C ASP A 153 -11.30 17.36 -2.58
N VAL A 154 -10.90 16.40 -3.42
CA VAL A 154 -11.16 14.96 -3.19
C VAL A 154 -9.97 14.26 -2.57
N LEU A 155 -8.74 14.62 -2.95
CA LEU A 155 -7.56 13.94 -2.42
C LEU A 155 -7.04 14.61 -1.14
N PHE A 156 -6.51 15.83 -1.24
CA PHE A 156 -5.76 16.43 -0.14
C PHE A 156 -6.62 17.10 0.93
N SER A 157 -7.81 17.61 0.57
CA SER A 157 -8.80 18.14 1.51
C SER A 157 -9.80 17.09 2.02
N ASP A 158 -9.75 15.85 1.52
CA ASP A 158 -10.61 14.75 1.97
C ASP A 158 -9.88 13.43 2.20
N LEU A 159 -9.59 12.65 1.16
CA LEU A 159 -9.04 11.30 1.27
C LEU A 159 -7.82 11.21 2.21
N TRP A 160 -6.87 12.12 2.04
CA TRP A 160 -5.63 12.15 2.83
C TRP A 160 -5.82 12.51 4.30
N LEU A 161 -6.96 13.10 4.65
CA LEU A 161 -7.30 13.52 6.00
C LEU A 161 -8.24 12.54 6.71
N ARG A 162 -8.68 11.46 6.03
CA ARG A 162 -9.52 10.44 6.64
C ARG A 162 -8.77 9.73 7.78
N PRO A 163 -9.36 9.57 8.97
CA PRO A 163 -8.66 9.08 10.17
C PRO A 163 -8.51 7.55 10.24
N ASP A 164 -9.15 6.83 9.33
CA ASP A 164 -9.23 5.36 9.35
C ASP A 164 -7.91 4.66 9.02
N LEU A 165 -6.94 5.41 8.50
CA LEU A 165 -5.56 4.99 8.31
C LEU A 165 -4.66 6.12 8.78
N ALA A 166 -3.74 5.80 9.70
CA ALA A 166 -2.78 6.79 10.21
C ALA A 166 -1.97 7.40 9.05
N PRO A 167 -1.57 8.67 9.12
CA PRO A 167 -0.80 9.33 8.05
C PRO A 167 0.45 8.55 7.62
N ARG A 168 1.18 7.95 8.59
CA ARG A 168 2.32 7.05 8.33
C ARG A 168 1.92 5.92 7.39
N ASP A 169 0.88 5.19 7.75
CA ASP A 169 0.44 4.00 7.04
C ASP A 169 -0.17 4.36 5.69
N ARG A 170 -0.89 5.48 5.60
CA ARG A 170 -1.39 6.02 4.32
C ARG A 170 -0.25 6.34 3.36
N CYS A 171 0.85 6.92 3.85
CA CYS A 171 2.04 7.13 3.04
C CYS A 171 2.70 5.80 2.64
N LEU A 172 2.85 4.85 3.58
CA LEU A 172 3.43 3.53 3.34
C LEU A 172 2.69 2.77 2.22
N VAL A 173 1.35 2.74 2.29
CA VAL A 173 0.53 2.06 1.27
C VAL A 173 0.55 2.79 -0.07
N THR A 174 0.65 4.12 -0.06
CA THR A 174 0.79 4.93 -1.29
C THR A 174 2.11 4.64 -1.99
N VAL A 175 3.23 4.72 -1.27
CA VAL A 175 4.56 4.38 -1.82
C VAL A 175 4.55 2.95 -2.36
N SER A 176 3.97 2.01 -1.61
CA SER A 176 3.87 0.61 -2.03
C SER A 176 3.05 0.44 -3.32
N ALA A 177 1.95 1.18 -3.47
CA ALA A 177 1.12 1.17 -4.66
C ALA A 177 1.89 1.70 -5.88
N LEU A 178 2.56 2.83 -5.74
CA LEU A 178 3.35 3.44 -6.82
C LEU A 178 4.48 2.53 -7.29
N VAL A 179 5.21 1.90 -6.36
CA VAL A 179 6.21 0.89 -6.71
C VAL A 179 5.55 -0.30 -7.40
N THR A 180 4.42 -0.80 -6.88
CA THR A 180 3.69 -1.94 -7.48
C THR A 180 3.22 -1.67 -8.89
N LEU A 181 2.76 -0.45 -9.17
CA LEU A 181 2.30 -0.04 -10.50
C LEU A 181 3.46 0.29 -11.45
N GLY A 182 4.69 0.42 -10.94
CA GLY A 182 5.86 0.83 -11.71
C GLY A 182 5.82 2.30 -12.09
N GLN A 183 5.42 3.18 -11.16
CA GLN A 183 5.30 4.62 -11.32
C GLN A 183 6.36 5.38 -10.48
N PRO A 184 7.66 5.18 -10.76
CA PRO A 184 8.74 5.80 -9.98
C PRO A 184 8.71 7.33 -10.02
N GLU A 185 8.10 7.94 -11.04
CA GLU A 185 8.01 9.40 -11.21
C GLU A 185 7.23 10.08 -10.07
N GLN A 186 6.28 9.37 -9.45
CA GLN A 186 5.49 9.88 -8.34
C GLN A 186 6.19 9.72 -6.97
N LEU A 187 7.25 8.91 -6.90
CA LEU A 187 7.98 8.67 -5.65
C LEU A 187 8.77 9.89 -5.19
N GLY A 188 9.12 10.81 -6.09
CA GLY A 188 9.78 12.07 -5.74
C GLY A 188 8.93 12.95 -4.80
N TYR A 189 7.60 12.82 -4.85
CA TYR A 189 6.69 13.52 -3.93
C TYR A 189 6.27 12.65 -2.74
N HIS A 190 5.91 11.39 -3.00
CA HIS A 190 5.34 10.53 -1.95
C HIS A 190 6.36 9.91 -0.99
N ALA A 191 7.61 9.71 -1.40
CA ALA A 191 8.65 9.18 -0.50
C ALA A 191 9.08 10.21 0.56
N PRO A 192 9.34 11.50 0.25
CA PRO A 192 9.56 12.51 1.28
C PRO A 192 8.40 12.60 2.27
N ARG A 193 7.16 12.63 1.76
CA ARG A 193 5.96 12.68 2.61
C ARG A 193 5.87 11.48 3.55
N ALA A 194 6.27 10.28 3.09
CA ALA A 194 6.33 9.09 3.94
C ALA A 194 7.36 9.24 5.07
N LEU A 195 8.54 9.78 4.76
CA LEU A 195 9.58 10.08 5.74
C LEU A 195 9.10 11.11 6.78
N ASP A 196 8.42 12.16 6.32
CA ASP A 196 7.87 13.22 7.20
C ASP A 196 6.80 12.69 8.16
N HIS A 197 6.07 11.64 7.76
CA HIS A 197 5.06 10.97 8.60
C HIS A 197 5.60 9.74 9.34
N GLY A 198 6.93 9.59 9.43
CA GLY A 198 7.57 8.60 10.30
C GLY A 198 7.78 7.22 9.71
N VAL A 199 7.64 7.04 8.39
CA VAL A 199 8.24 5.88 7.72
C VAL A 199 9.75 6.09 7.69
N THR A 200 10.54 5.13 8.14
CA THR A 200 11.99 5.29 8.20
C THR A 200 12.68 4.93 6.88
N GLU A 201 13.92 5.41 6.67
CA GLU A 201 14.75 4.99 5.52
C GLU A 201 14.92 3.46 5.48
N ALA A 202 15.06 2.83 6.65
CA ALA A 202 15.20 1.38 6.76
C ALA A 202 13.90 0.65 6.37
N GLU A 203 12.75 1.15 6.79
CA GLU A 203 11.45 0.61 6.39
C GLU A 203 11.22 0.75 4.89
N LEU A 204 11.55 1.89 4.27
CA LEU A 204 11.49 2.04 2.80
C LEU A 204 12.38 1.01 2.08
N GLY A 205 13.59 0.75 2.59
CA GLY A 205 14.47 -0.28 2.06
C GLY A 205 13.87 -1.69 2.14
N ASP A 206 13.22 -2.02 3.26
CA ASP A 206 12.55 -3.31 3.42
C ASP A 206 11.23 -3.40 2.63
N VAL A 207 10.51 -2.29 2.41
CA VAL A 207 9.36 -2.23 1.49
C VAL A 207 9.82 -2.60 0.08
N LEU A 208 10.91 -2.01 -0.41
CA LEU A 208 11.46 -2.33 -1.73
C LEU A 208 11.85 -3.81 -1.85
N THR A 209 12.47 -4.35 -0.80
CA THR A 209 12.84 -5.77 -0.76
C THR A 209 11.61 -6.66 -0.82
N HIS A 210 10.57 -6.36 -0.03
CA HIS A 210 9.32 -7.12 -0.02
C HIS A 210 8.61 -7.04 -1.38
N LEU A 211 8.54 -5.84 -1.97
CA LEU A 211 7.93 -5.61 -3.28
C LEU A 211 8.70 -6.24 -4.44
N ALA A 212 9.99 -6.51 -4.31
CA ALA A 212 10.73 -7.26 -5.33
C ALA A 212 10.14 -8.68 -5.53
N PHE A 213 9.62 -9.30 -4.47
CA PHE A 213 8.98 -10.62 -4.53
C PHE A 213 7.49 -10.55 -4.92
N TYR A 214 6.76 -9.56 -4.40
CA TYR A 214 5.32 -9.47 -4.62
C TYR A 214 4.92 -8.69 -5.88
N ALA A 215 5.67 -7.66 -6.25
CA ALA A 215 5.40 -6.81 -7.42
C ALA A 215 6.41 -6.98 -8.57
N GLY A 216 7.53 -7.67 -8.32
CA GLY A 216 8.55 -8.02 -9.31
C GLY A 216 9.81 -7.14 -9.23
N TRP A 217 10.95 -7.78 -9.51
CA TRP A 217 12.29 -7.18 -9.38
C TRP A 217 12.49 -5.84 -10.12
N PRO A 218 12.10 -5.70 -11.41
CA PRO A 218 12.35 -4.46 -12.14
C PRO A 218 11.70 -3.23 -11.50
N ARG A 219 10.50 -3.38 -10.94
CA ARG A 219 9.77 -2.29 -10.28
C ARG A 219 10.47 -1.83 -9.01
N ALA A 220 10.92 -2.78 -8.18
CA ALA A 220 11.69 -2.48 -6.97
C ALA A 220 13.02 -1.79 -7.30
N MET A 221 13.72 -2.24 -8.35
CA MET A 221 14.99 -1.63 -8.78
C MET A 221 14.81 -0.19 -9.28
N SER A 222 13.80 0.07 -10.11
CA SER A 222 13.50 1.44 -10.57
C SER A 222 13.17 2.37 -9.40
N ALA A 223 12.38 1.89 -8.43
CA ALA A 223 12.02 2.66 -7.25
C ALA A 223 13.21 2.92 -6.32
N ALA A 224 14.11 1.94 -6.14
CA ALA A 224 15.32 2.08 -5.32
C ALA A 224 16.19 3.26 -5.77
N GLY A 225 16.32 3.46 -7.09
CA GLY A 225 17.07 4.60 -7.64
C GLY A 225 16.46 5.95 -7.29
N VAL A 226 15.14 6.08 -7.23
CA VAL A 226 14.45 7.33 -6.84
C VAL A 226 14.54 7.55 -5.33
N ILE A 227 14.25 6.52 -4.52
CA ILE A 227 14.28 6.60 -3.06
C ILE A 227 15.68 6.95 -2.57
N LYS A 228 16.73 6.40 -3.18
CA LYS A 228 18.11 6.76 -2.87
C LYS A 228 18.33 8.28 -3.04
N ARG A 229 17.91 8.86 -4.17
CA ARG A 229 18.07 10.30 -4.42
C ARG A 229 17.30 11.13 -3.40
N VAL A 230 16.05 10.77 -3.12
CA VAL A 230 15.23 11.44 -2.08
C VAL A 230 15.94 11.47 -0.73
N ILE A 231 16.56 10.36 -0.33
CA ILE A 231 17.29 10.25 0.94
C ILE A 231 18.57 11.12 0.92
N GLU A 232 19.30 11.14 -0.20
CA GLU A 232 20.50 11.95 -0.37
C GLU A 232 20.17 13.45 -0.35
N ASP A 233 19.12 13.87 -1.06
CA ASP A 233 18.67 15.26 -1.14
C ASP A 233 18.22 15.82 0.21
N ARG A 234 17.76 14.96 1.13
CA ARG A 234 17.36 15.35 2.50
C ARG A 234 18.53 15.48 3.49
N LYS A 235 19.71 14.97 3.13
CA LYS A 235 20.92 15.02 3.97
C LYS A 235 21.84 16.19 3.62
N GLY A 236 21.67 16.78 2.43
CA GLY A 236 22.34 18.00 1.97
C GLY A 236 21.56 19.26 2.31
#